data_AF-A0A2L2X688-F1
#
_entry.id   AF-A0A2L2X688-F1
#
_cell.length_a   1.000
_cell.length_b   1.000
_cell.length_c   1.000
_cell.angle_alpha   90.00
_cell.angle_beta   90.00
_cell.angle_gamma   90.00
#
_symmetry.space_group_name_H-M   'P 1'
#
loop_
_entity.id
_entity.type
_entity.pdbx_description
1 polymer ?
#
loop_
_entity_poly.entity_id
_entity_poly.type
_entity_poly.pdbx_seq_one_letter_code
_entity_poly.pdbx_strand_id
1 'polypeptide(L)'
;MWFPGRLIISVEECTPAFVIAPNLESEPVSTVTQEGVFIGRDYMPLDKKFDVTKILSYGVRGDDYEKWDRARIQTLVKFVKTLEAYSGQKVEYVDLRNPKDIYVKLSDVFVRFGELNDTAIKRTQWIATILPEVKKIPQGVEYIDLRWEDAHYIKLHGGLEKNSNTNPAPADDFEVAN
;
A
#
# COMPACT_ATOMS: atom_id res chain seq x y z
N MET A 1 11.76 -35.49 51.59
CA MET A 1 10.65 -34.57 51.23
C MET A 1 10.46 -34.67 49.73
N TRP A 2 9.39 -35.32 49.27
CA TRP A 2 9.10 -35.57 47.85
C TRP A 2 8.32 -34.39 47.29
N PHE A 3 8.93 -33.58 46.42
CA PHE A 3 8.19 -32.58 45.65
C PHE A 3 7.60 -33.28 44.42
N PRO A 4 6.28 -33.42 44.27
CA PRO A 4 5.72 -33.95 43.03
C PRO A 4 6.13 -33.03 41.88
N GLY A 5 6.63 -33.58 40.79
CA GLY A 5 7.01 -32.80 39.61
C GLY A 5 5.80 -32.01 39.12
N ARG A 6 5.89 -30.69 39.18
CA ARG A 6 4.87 -29.77 38.65
C ARG A 6 5.40 -29.15 37.38
N LEU A 7 4.66 -29.32 36.29
CA LEU A 7 4.87 -28.57 35.05
C LEU A 7 3.91 -27.39 35.05
N ILE A 8 4.44 -26.18 34.98
CA ILE A 8 3.66 -24.94 34.82
C ILE A 8 3.87 -24.48 33.39
N ILE A 9 2.80 -24.47 32.60
CA ILE A 9 2.79 -23.94 31.23
C ILE A 9 2.04 -22.62 31.27
N SER A 10 2.69 -21.55 30.82
CA SER A 10 2.06 -20.26 30.56
C SER A 10 2.01 -20.06 29.05
N VAL A 11 0.82 -19.80 28.52
CA VAL A 11 0.62 -19.54 27.09
C VAL A 11 0.13 -18.11 26.95
N GLU A 12 0.77 -17.34 26.09
CA GLU A 12 0.35 -16.00 25.70
C GLU A 12 -0.05 -16.04 24.23
N GLU A 13 -1.30 -15.70 23.94
CA GLU A 13 -1.80 -15.64 22.57
C GLU A 13 -1.51 -14.26 21.97
N CYS A 14 -0.93 -14.23 20.77
CA CYS A 14 -0.66 -12.99 20.05
C CYS A 14 -1.66 -12.78 18.91
N THR A 15 -2.20 -11.57 18.80
CA THR A 15 -3.12 -11.20 17.71
C THR A 15 -2.32 -10.78 16.47
N PRO A 16 -2.55 -11.39 15.29
CA PRO A 16 -1.89 -10.98 14.05
C PRO A 16 -2.35 -9.57 13.63
N ALA A 17 -1.41 -8.75 13.18
CA ALA A 17 -1.67 -7.41 12.64
C ALA A 17 -1.66 -7.43 11.10
N PHE A 18 -0.67 -8.10 10.51
CA PHE A 18 -0.47 -8.18 9.06
C PHE A 18 0.04 -9.55 8.64
N VAL A 19 -0.30 -9.96 7.42
CA VAL A 19 0.37 -11.09 6.75
C VAL A 19 1.33 -10.57 5.70
N ILE A 20 2.51 -11.17 5.62
CA ILE A 20 3.55 -10.75 4.69
C ILE A 20 3.60 -11.72 3.51
N ALA A 21 3.64 -11.19 2.30
CA ALA A 21 3.82 -11.97 1.08
C ALA A 21 4.83 -11.28 0.15
N PRO A 22 5.61 -12.03 -0.65
CA PRO A 22 6.53 -11.43 -1.61
C PRO A 22 5.80 -10.76 -2.79
N ASN A 23 4.63 -11.25 -3.18
CA ASN A 23 3.83 -10.69 -4.27
C ASN A 23 2.32 -10.98 -4.08
N LEU A 24 1.50 -10.43 -4.97
CA LEU A 24 0.03 -10.50 -4.86
C LEU A 24 -0.49 -11.94 -4.98
N GLU A 25 0.07 -12.72 -5.91
CA GLU A 25 -0.38 -14.08 -6.24
C GLU A 25 0.12 -15.13 -5.24
N SER A 26 1.24 -14.85 -4.58
CA SER A 26 1.82 -15.74 -3.59
C SER A 26 0.99 -15.81 -2.31
N GLU A 27 0.92 -17.00 -1.73
CA GLU A 27 0.45 -17.19 -0.37
C GLU A 27 1.36 -16.43 0.62
N PRO A 28 0.80 -15.87 1.70
CA PRO A 28 1.63 -15.19 2.68
C PRO A 28 2.58 -16.17 3.37
N VAL A 29 3.82 -15.73 3.56
CA VAL A 29 4.93 -16.54 4.07
C VAL A 29 5.15 -16.37 5.58
N SER A 30 4.56 -15.33 6.17
CA SER A 30 4.70 -15.02 7.59
C SER A 30 3.61 -14.04 8.04
N THR A 31 3.52 -13.82 9.34
CA THR A 31 2.69 -12.77 9.94
C THR A 31 3.48 -12.01 11.00
N VAL A 32 3.08 -10.76 11.24
CA VAL A 32 3.57 -9.94 12.34
C VAL A 32 2.40 -9.62 13.26
N THR A 33 2.61 -9.70 14.56
CA THR A 33 1.56 -9.48 15.56
C THR A 33 1.48 -8.02 15.96
N GLN A 34 0.38 -7.62 16.61
CA GLN A 34 0.19 -6.25 17.13
C GLN A 34 1.28 -5.83 18.13
N GLU A 35 1.94 -6.79 18.77
CA GLU A 35 3.01 -6.58 19.72
C GLU A 35 4.41 -6.55 19.08
N GLY A 36 4.51 -6.69 17.75
CA GLY A 36 5.79 -6.69 17.02
C GLY A 36 6.50 -8.05 17.05
N VAL A 37 5.78 -9.14 17.30
CA VAL A 37 6.34 -10.49 17.23
C VAL A 37 6.23 -10.99 15.80
N PHE A 38 7.36 -11.41 15.23
CA PHE A 38 7.41 -12.11 13.95
C PHE A 38 7.04 -13.59 14.13
N ILE A 39 6.15 -14.08 13.27
CA ILE A 39 5.76 -15.49 13.21
C ILE A 39 6.03 -15.99 11.79
N GLY A 40 6.89 -17.00 11.70
CA GLY A 40 7.35 -17.54 10.42
C GLY A 40 6.35 -18.46 9.71
N ARG A 41 6.83 -19.06 8.62
CA ARG A 41 6.04 -19.87 7.69
C ARG A 41 5.39 -21.10 8.30
N ASP A 42 5.96 -21.67 9.36
CA ASP A 42 5.47 -22.90 9.99
C ASP A 42 4.04 -22.76 10.56
N TYR A 43 3.58 -21.52 10.75
CA TYR A 43 2.26 -21.19 11.27
C TYR A 43 1.32 -20.61 10.19
N MET A 44 1.67 -20.80 8.91
CA MET A 44 0.91 -20.30 7.76
C MET A 44 0.25 -21.46 6.98
N PRO A 45 -0.89 -21.21 6.29
CA PRO A 45 -1.65 -19.96 6.28
C PRO A 45 -2.40 -19.73 7.59
N LEU A 46 -2.64 -18.45 7.91
CA LEU A 46 -3.49 -18.10 9.04
C LEU A 46 -4.94 -18.57 8.81
N ASP A 47 -5.61 -18.90 9.91
CA ASP A 47 -7.04 -19.19 9.91
C ASP A 47 -7.83 -17.99 9.34
N LYS A 48 -8.82 -18.28 8.48
CA LYS A 48 -9.66 -17.28 7.80
C LYS A 48 -10.45 -16.38 8.76
N LYS A 49 -10.58 -16.75 10.03
CA LYS A 49 -11.17 -15.89 11.07
C LYS A 49 -10.38 -14.60 11.30
N PHE A 50 -9.07 -14.60 10.97
CA PHE A 50 -8.23 -13.42 11.08
C PHE A 50 -8.35 -12.58 9.82
N ASP A 51 -9.14 -11.52 9.88
CA ASP A 51 -9.20 -10.51 8.80
C ASP A 51 -8.03 -9.54 8.96
N VAL A 52 -6.92 -9.86 8.29
CA VAL A 52 -5.64 -9.13 8.40
C VAL A 52 -5.18 -8.62 7.04
N THR A 53 -4.72 -7.38 7.00
CA THR A 53 -4.26 -6.75 5.76
C THR A 53 -2.99 -7.44 5.25
N LYS A 54 -2.93 -7.67 3.93
CA LYS A 54 -1.76 -8.23 3.26
C LYS A 54 -0.72 -7.12 3.04
N ILE A 55 0.52 -7.38 3.42
CA ILE A 55 1.66 -6.53 3.09
C ILE A 55 2.54 -7.24 2.09
N LEU A 56 2.88 -6.55 1.00
CA LEU A 56 3.87 -7.01 0.05
C LEU A 56 5.25 -6.51 0.48
N SER A 57 6.16 -7.42 0.80
CA SER A 57 7.55 -7.08 1.14
C SER A 57 8.48 -8.23 0.78
N TYR A 58 9.72 -7.91 0.44
CA TYR A 58 10.77 -8.88 0.19
C TYR A 58 11.70 -9.11 1.39
N GLY A 59 11.52 -8.37 2.50
CA GLY A 59 12.42 -8.48 3.65
C GLY A 59 13.83 -7.91 3.38
N VAL A 60 14.00 -7.12 2.31
CA VAL A 60 15.29 -6.60 1.85
C VAL A 60 15.20 -5.10 1.56
N ARG A 61 16.35 -4.44 1.34
CA ARG A 61 16.44 -3.00 0.97
C ARG A 61 15.87 -2.03 2.02
N GLY A 62 16.19 -2.28 3.29
CA GLY A 62 15.80 -1.40 4.41
C GLY A 62 14.41 -1.70 4.98
N ASP A 63 13.73 -2.72 4.47
CA ASP A 63 12.47 -3.22 5.02
C ASP A 63 12.61 -4.69 5.46
N ASP A 64 13.28 -4.91 6.59
CA ASP A 64 13.41 -6.23 7.21
C ASP A 64 12.23 -6.44 8.18
N TYR A 65 11.17 -7.10 7.69
CA TYR A 65 9.95 -7.36 8.46
C TYR A 65 10.15 -8.28 9.65
N GLU A 66 11.23 -9.05 9.71
CA GLU A 66 11.55 -9.91 10.87
C GLU A 66 12.01 -9.08 12.07
N LYS A 67 12.46 -7.84 11.81
CA LYS A 67 12.98 -6.90 12.81
C LYS A 67 12.06 -5.72 13.07
N TRP A 68 10.83 -5.77 12.57
CA TRP A 68 9.85 -4.72 12.85
C TRP A 68 9.51 -4.72 14.34
N ASP A 69 9.72 -3.58 14.99
CA ASP A 69 9.33 -3.37 16.37
C ASP A 69 7.85 -3.01 16.49
N ARG A 70 7.34 -3.03 17.73
CA ARG A 70 5.97 -2.64 18.05
C ARG A 70 5.60 -1.26 17.52
N ALA A 71 6.52 -0.29 17.62
CA ALA A 71 6.27 1.09 17.19
C ALA A 71 6.01 1.16 15.68
N ARG A 72 6.81 0.45 14.88
CA ARG A 72 6.62 0.36 13.44
C ARG A 72 5.31 -0.31 13.07
N ILE A 73 4.97 -1.43 13.71
CA ILE A 73 3.68 -2.11 13.49
C ILE A 73 2.52 -1.16 13.80
N GLN A 74 2.57 -0.46 14.93
CA GLN A 74 1.51 0.47 15.31
C GLN A 74 1.38 1.64 14.33
N THR A 75 2.48 2.15 13.79
CA THR A 75 2.45 3.17 12.72
C THR A 75 1.75 2.63 11.48
N LEU A 76 2.08 1.41 11.03
CA LEU A 76 1.43 0.78 9.89
C LEU A 76 -0.07 0.53 10.15
N VAL A 77 -0.43 0.02 11.33
CA VAL A 77 -1.83 -0.21 11.72
C VAL A 77 -2.59 1.10 11.73
N LYS A 78 -2.01 2.16 12.31
CA LYS A 78 -2.61 3.50 12.32
C LYS A 78 -2.78 4.02 10.90
N PHE A 79 -1.77 3.88 10.05
CA PHE A 79 -1.83 4.30 8.65
C PHE A 79 -2.97 3.62 7.90
N VAL A 80 -3.04 2.28 7.95
CA VAL A 80 -4.10 1.50 7.28
C VAL A 80 -5.48 1.89 7.80
N LYS A 81 -5.70 1.86 9.12
CA LYS A 81 -7.00 2.22 9.72
C LYS A 81 -7.43 3.64 9.39
N THR A 82 -6.50 4.58 9.37
CA THR A 82 -6.80 5.99 9.06
C THR A 82 -7.20 6.13 7.59
N LEU A 83 -6.48 5.45 6.69
CA LEU A 83 -6.80 5.45 5.27
C LEU A 83 -8.17 4.80 5.00
N GLU A 84 -8.48 3.68 5.64
CA GLU A 84 -9.80 3.04 5.56
C GLU A 84 -10.92 3.95 6.08
N ALA A 85 -10.70 4.60 7.22
CA ALA A 85 -11.67 5.51 7.82
C ALA A 85 -11.99 6.72 6.92
N TYR A 86 -10.97 7.35 6.32
CA TYR A 86 -11.19 8.50 5.44
C TYR A 86 -11.67 8.13 4.04
N SER A 87 -11.26 6.97 3.53
CA SER A 87 -11.70 6.51 2.20
C SER A 87 -13.10 5.88 2.22
N GLY A 88 -13.52 5.33 3.36
CA GLY A 88 -14.68 4.45 3.45
C GLY A 88 -14.50 3.15 2.68
N GLN A 89 -13.26 2.77 2.34
CA GLN A 89 -12.91 1.56 1.59
C GLN A 89 -11.96 0.70 2.39
N LYS A 90 -12.04 -0.61 2.21
CA LYS A 90 -11.09 -1.55 2.82
C LYS A 90 -9.76 -1.50 2.07
N VAL A 91 -8.65 -1.60 2.80
CA VAL A 91 -7.33 -1.80 2.23
C VAL A 91 -7.14 -3.30 1.93
N GLU A 92 -6.96 -3.63 0.66
CA GLU A 92 -6.72 -5.01 0.22
C GLU A 92 -5.27 -5.41 0.47
N TYR A 93 -4.33 -4.54 0.10
CA TYR A 93 -2.92 -4.72 0.42
C TYR A 93 -2.15 -3.40 0.47
N VAL A 94 -1.01 -3.44 1.15
CA VAL A 94 0.01 -2.39 1.17
C VAL A 94 1.29 -2.94 0.56
N ASP A 95 1.88 -2.25 -0.39
CA ASP A 95 3.15 -2.61 -1.02
C ASP A 95 4.31 -1.82 -0.41
N LEU A 96 5.10 -2.52 0.40
CA LEU A 96 6.29 -2.00 1.08
C LEU A 96 7.60 -2.50 0.45
N ARG A 97 7.56 -3.17 -0.71
CA ARG A 97 8.77 -3.63 -1.41
C ARG A 97 9.76 -2.50 -1.71
N ASN A 98 9.24 -1.27 -1.81
CA ASN A 98 10.02 -0.04 -1.75
C ASN A 98 9.51 0.87 -0.62
N PRO A 99 10.19 0.95 0.55
CA PRO A 99 9.71 1.74 1.68
C PRO A 99 9.70 3.26 1.42
N LYS A 100 10.42 3.72 0.38
CA LYS A 100 10.43 5.13 -0.04
C LYS A 100 9.31 5.51 -1.00
N ASP A 101 8.63 4.51 -1.58
CA ASP A 101 7.54 4.70 -2.54
C ASP A 101 6.49 3.61 -2.35
N ILE A 102 5.65 3.81 -1.33
CA ILE A 102 4.65 2.83 -0.91
C ILE A 102 3.40 2.97 -1.77
N TYR A 103 2.83 1.83 -2.14
CA TYR A 103 1.54 1.78 -2.83
C TYR A 103 0.50 1.09 -1.96
N VAL A 104 -0.75 1.50 -2.10
CA VAL A 104 -1.88 0.90 -1.39
C VAL A 104 -3.00 0.62 -2.37
N LYS A 105 -3.52 -0.61 -2.34
CA LYS A 105 -4.74 -0.96 -3.07
C LYS A 105 -5.92 -0.86 -2.11
N LEU A 106 -6.80 0.10 -2.37
CA LEU A 106 -8.15 0.13 -1.83
C LEU A 106 -9.06 -0.67 -2.76
N SER A 107 -10.26 -1.04 -2.31
CA SER A 107 -11.22 -1.80 -3.12
C SER A 107 -11.40 -1.24 -4.54
N ASP A 108 -11.61 0.08 -4.68
CA ASP A 108 -11.89 0.67 -6.00
C ASP A 108 -10.67 1.30 -6.66
N VAL A 109 -9.71 1.83 -5.87
CA VAL A 109 -8.62 2.67 -6.40
C VAL A 109 -7.25 2.20 -5.96
N PHE A 110 -6.24 2.53 -6.76
CA PHE A 110 -4.84 2.39 -6.38
C PHE A 110 -4.29 3.73 -5.91
N VAL A 111 -3.52 3.73 -4.84
CA VAL A 111 -2.94 4.93 -4.23
C VAL A 111 -1.43 4.78 -4.23
N ARG A 112 -0.72 5.72 -4.87
CA ARG A 112 0.72 5.90 -4.69
C ARG A 112 0.92 6.86 -3.52
N PHE A 113 1.30 6.31 -2.38
CA PHE A 113 1.33 7.04 -1.12
C PHE A 113 2.70 7.67 -0.80
N GLY A 114 3.79 7.06 -1.27
CA GLY A 114 5.15 7.51 -0.94
C GLY A 114 5.62 7.04 0.42
N GLU A 115 6.71 7.61 0.92
CA GLU A 115 7.27 7.24 2.22
C GLU A 115 6.32 7.56 3.39
N LEU A 116 6.27 6.65 4.38
CA LEU A 116 5.63 6.89 5.67
C LEU A 116 6.53 7.77 6.56
N ASN A 117 6.50 9.07 6.32
CA ASN A 117 7.17 10.09 7.11
C ASN A 117 6.20 10.84 8.04
N ASP A 118 6.66 11.90 8.70
CA ASP A 118 5.89 12.66 9.71
C ASP A 118 4.59 13.28 9.18
N THR A 119 4.46 13.47 7.85
CA THR A 119 3.26 14.04 7.23
C THR A 119 2.30 12.97 6.70
N ALA A 120 2.67 11.69 6.76
CA ALA A 120 1.88 10.58 6.21
C ALA A 120 0.43 10.58 6.74
N ILE A 121 0.22 10.66 8.04
CA ILE A 121 -1.13 10.64 8.60
C ILE A 121 -1.98 11.81 8.10
N LYS A 122 -1.41 13.01 7.96
CA LYS A 122 -2.13 14.14 7.36
C LYS A 122 -2.49 13.86 5.90
N ARG A 123 -1.56 13.31 5.12
CA ARG A 123 -1.80 13.01 3.70
C ARG A 123 -2.93 12.00 3.49
N THR A 124 -3.14 11.06 4.41
CA THR A 124 -4.27 10.12 4.32
C THR A 124 -5.63 10.82 4.34
N GLN A 125 -5.76 12.01 4.93
CA GLN A 125 -7.02 12.75 5.02
C GLN A 125 -7.52 13.22 3.65
N TRP A 126 -6.59 13.52 2.73
CA TRP A 126 -6.91 14.02 1.40
C TRP A 126 -7.72 13.03 0.55
N ILE A 127 -7.63 11.73 0.86
CA ILE A 127 -8.39 10.70 0.15
C ILE A 127 -9.91 10.96 0.24
N ALA A 128 -10.39 11.52 1.36
CA ALA A 128 -11.80 11.81 1.57
C ALA A 128 -12.33 12.87 0.60
N THR A 129 -11.49 13.84 0.22
CA THR A 129 -11.85 14.91 -0.72
C THR A 129 -11.64 14.48 -2.18
N ILE A 130 -10.63 13.64 -2.44
CA ILE A 130 -10.26 13.24 -3.81
C ILE A 130 -11.19 12.14 -4.35
N LEU A 131 -11.57 11.16 -3.53
CA LEU A 131 -12.38 10.03 -3.98
C LEU A 131 -13.73 10.43 -4.62
N PRO A 132 -14.52 11.37 -4.05
CA PRO A 132 -15.75 11.83 -4.69
C PRO A 132 -15.53 12.43 -6.07
N GLU A 133 -14.43 13.15 -6.29
CA GLU A 133 -14.09 13.74 -7.59
C GLU A 133 -13.62 12.67 -8.59
N VAL A 134 -12.82 11.71 -8.13
CA VAL A 134 -12.37 10.57 -8.94
C VAL A 134 -13.56 9.78 -9.50
N LYS A 135 -14.62 9.56 -8.70
CA LYS A 135 -15.84 8.87 -9.14
C LYS A 135 -16.60 9.58 -10.26
N LYS A 136 -16.40 10.89 -10.44
CA LYS A 136 -17.03 11.66 -11.51
C LYS A 136 -16.30 11.53 -12.85
N ILE A 137 -15.09 10.94 -12.86
CA ILE A 137 -14.26 10.83 -14.07
C ILE A 137 -14.65 9.57 -14.85
N PRO A 138 -15.26 9.70 -16.05
CA PRO A 138 -15.81 8.56 -16.78
C PRO A 138 -14.74 7.61 -17.35
N GLN A 139 -13.52 8.10 -17.55
CA GLN A 139 -12.40 7.34 -18.12
C GLN A 139 -11.76 6.36 -17.12
N GLY A 140 -12.09 6.47 -15.83
CA GLY A 140 -11.46 5.70 -14.76
C GLY A 140 -10.06 6.20 -14.40
N VAL A 141 -9.66 5.92 -13.16
CA VAL A 141 -8.40 6.40 -12.57
C VAL A 141 -7.44 5.24 -12.38
N GLU A 142 -6.22 5.37 -12.90
CA GLU A 142 -5.15 4.39 -12.75
C GLU A 142 -4.63 4.42 -11.32
N TYR A 143 -4.28 5.60 -10.82
CA TYR A 143 -3.94 5.80 -9.41
C TYR A 143 -4.13 7.24 -8.95
N ILE A 144 -4.24 7.40 -7.64
CA ILE A 144 -4.19 8.68 -6.91
C ILE A 144 -2.79 8.83 -6.29
N ASP A 145 -2.10 9.93 -6.56
CA ASP A 145 -0.78 10.26 -6.01
C ASP A 145 -0.92 11.15 -4.79
N LEU A 146 -0.54 10.63 -3.62
CA LEU A 146 -0.57 11.31 -2.32
C LEU A 146 0.83 11.41 -1.70
N ARG A 147 1.90 11.41 -2.52
CA ARG A 147 3.28 11.47 -2.01
C ARG A 147 3.62 12.78 -1.32
N TRP A 148 2.99 13.88 -1.74
CA TRP A 148 3.31 15.23 -1.27
C TRP A 148 2.21 15.79 -0.36
N GLU A 149 2.60 16.61 0.61
CA GLU A 149 1.64 17.18 1.57
C GLU A 149 0.65 18.14 0.87
N ASP A 150 1.18 19.01 0.02
CA ASP A 150 0.44 20.12 -0.60
C ASP A 150 0.12 19.92 -2.10
N ALA A 151 0.48 18.77 -2.67
CA ALA A 151 0.25 18.49 -4.10
C ALA A 151 -0.33 17.09 -4.30
N HIS A 152 -1.43 17.01 -5.03
CA HIS A 152 -2.18 15.78 -5.28
C HIS A 152 -2.41 15.62 -6.77
N TYR A 153 -2.11 14.43 -7.30
CA TYR A 153 -2.24 14.14 -8.71
C TYR A 153 -3.14 12.93 -8.93
N ILE A 154 -3.91 12.93 -10.01
CA ILE A 154 -4.74 11.80 -10.43
C ILE A 154 -4.24 11.37 -11.80
N LYS A 155 -3.81 10.12 -11.93
CA LYS A 155 -3.47 9.54 -13.23
C LYS A 155 -4.68 8.82 -13.81
N LEU A 156 -5.07 9.17 -15.04
CA LEU A 156 -6.21 8.57 -15.73
C LEU A 156 -5.78 7.38 -16.60
N HIS A 157 -6.68 6.42 -16.80
CA HIS A 157 -6.44 5.34 -17.76
C HIS A 157 -6.37 5.92 -19.19
N GLY A 158 -5.26 5.68 -19.91
CA GLY A 158 -5.14 6.00 -21.33
C GLY A 158 -4.67 7.42 -21.70
N GLY A 159 -4.03 8.15 -20.78
CA GLY A 159 -3.53 9.52 -21.02
C GLY A 159 -2.34 9.67 -21.98
N LEU A 160 -2.33 8.99 -23.12
CA LEU A 160 -1.44 9.26 -24.27
C LEU A 160 -2.14 8.85 -25.58
N GLU A 161 -3.21 9.54 -25.97
CA GLU A 161 -3.43 9.82 -27.39
C GLU A 161 -3.24 11.32 -27.60
N LYS A 162 -1.99 11.69 -27.93
CA LYS A 162 -1.74 13.00 -28.56
C LYS A 162 -2.46 12.97 -29.89
N ASN A 163 -3.57 13.70 -30.02
CA ASN A 163 -4.08 14.14 -31.31
C ASN A 163 -3.05 15.09 -31.95
N SER A 164 -1.99 14.55 -32.53
CA SER A 164 -1.21 15.26 -33.56
C SER A 164 -1.89 15.02 -34.90
N ASN A 165 -3.06 15.63 -35.06
CA ASN A 165 -3.68 15.78 -36.37
C ASN A 165 -4.04 17.25 -36.60
N THR A 166 -3.02 18.10 -36.49
CA THR A 166 -2.97 19.33 -37.28
C THR A 166 -1.84 19.14 -38.27
N ASN A 167 -2.17 18.57 -39.43
CA ASN A 167 -1.39 18.79 -40.64
C ASN A 167 -1.29 20.30 -40.85
N PRO A 168 -0.10 20.91 -40.88
CA PRO A 168 0.07 22.12 -41.66
C PRO A 168 0.00 21.72 -43.14
N ALA A 169 -0.81 22.44 -43.90
CA ALA A 169 -0.90 22.39 -45.34
C ALA A 169 0.49 22.50 -46.02
N PRO A 170 0.64 21.99 -47.26
CA PRO A 170 1.92 22.04 -47.97
C PRO A 170 2.29 23.50 -48.24
N ALA A 171 3.56 23.85 -47.99
CA ALA A 171 4.10 25.13 -48.44
C ALA A 171 4.48 25.00 -49.92
N ASP A 172 3.76 25.76 -50.74
CA ASP A 172 4.07 26.03 -52.15
C ASP A 172 5.47 26.64 -52.32
N ASP A 173 6.10 26.25 -53.42
CA ASP A 173 7.00 26.99 -54.31
C ASP A 173 8.13 27.86 -53.72
N PHE A 174 9.36 27.40 -53.96
CA PHE A 174 10.47 28.30 -54.29
C PHE A 174 11.18 27.84 -55.56
N GLU A 175 10.77 28.47 -56.66
CA GLU A 175 11.64 28.77 -57.81
C GLU A 175 12.86 29.57 -57.33
N VAL A 176 14.08 29.13 -57.67
CA VAL A 176 15.15 30.09 -58.00
C VAL A 176 16.03 29.50 -59.10
N ALA A 177 15.88 30.05 -60.29
CA ALA A 177 16.90 30.00 -61.34
C ALA A 177 17.93 31.13 -61.08
N ASN A 178 19.21 30.77 -61.04
CA ASN A 178 20.32 31.37 -61.80
C ASN A 178 21.65 30.78 -61.36
#